data_AF-A0A4Q9EWL4-F1
#
_entry.id   AF-A0A4Q9EWL4-F1
#
_cell.length_a   1.000
_cell.length_b   1.000
_cell.length_c   1.000
_cell.angle_alpha   90.00
_cell.angle_beta   90.00
_cell.angle_gamma   90.00
#
_symmetry.space_group_name_H-M   'P 1'
#
loop_
_entity.id
_entity.type
_entity.pdbx_description
1 polymer ?
#
loop_
_entity_poly.entity_id
_entity_poly.type
_entity_poly.pdbx_seq_one_letter_code
_entity_poly.pdbx_strand_id
1 'polypeptide(L)'
;MNIIFHTNNLYIESAIHHLVSTTVTDVTLSKLDHIILFNDRSPSESLIMLSEYSEFKLGEIILIVTDVVSPEIVARFIRQKCELIVLSMQSSLKEWLAALIFSPEYRRKTIQCGVTHNPLLTNTEKRFLNGLSMAGTKQIVTKVLEMTAKEVSAYKRNVMRKLGIKHSQQLLNYVNTDNISTVLTFL
;
A
#
# COMPACT_ATOMS: atom_id res chain seq x y z
N MET A 1 6.51 -6.28 19.03
CA MET A 1 6.23 -6.40 17.59
C MET A 1 4.75 -6.69 17.44
N ASN A 2 3.99 -5.71 16.95
CA ASN A 2 2.56 -5.85 16.67
C ASN A 2 2.38 -6.27 15.21
N ILE A 3 1.41 -7.12 14.93
CA ILE A 3 1.10 -7.52 13.57
C ILE A 3 -0.24 -6.89 13.19
N ILE A 4 -0.23 -6.06 12.16
CA ILE A 4 -1.39 -5.38 11.63
C ILE A 4 -1.78 -6.09 10.33
N PHE A 5 -2.87 -6.85 10.39
CA PHE A 5 -3.33 -7.63 9.26
C PHE A 5 -4.41 -6.88 8.49
N HIS A 6 -4.16 -6.70 7.19
CA HIS A 6 -5.19 -6.25 6.26
C HIS A 6 -5.29 -7.19 5.06
N THR A 7 -4.92 -8.47 5.20
CA THR A 7 -4.97 -9.50 4.15
C THR A 7 -6.04 -10.54 4.48
N ASN A 8 -6.67 -11.13 3.45
CA ASN A 8 -7.60 -12.25 3.60
C ASN A 8 -6.91 -13.62 3.38
N ASN A 9 -5.58 -13.65 3.26
CA ASN A 9 -4.83 -14.87 2.99
C ASN A 9 -4.39 -15.57 4.29
N LEU A 10 -5.21 -16.54 4.72
CA LEU A 10 -4.99 -17.34 5.94
C LEU A 10 -3.62 -18.06 5.96
N TYR A 11 -3.06 -18.41 4.79
CA TYR A 11 -1.74 -19.06 4.73
C TYR A 11 -0.61 -18.09 5.07
N ILE A 12 -0.67 -16.86 4.55
CA ILE A 12 0.33 -15.83 4.84
C ILE A 12 0.22 -15.42 6.31
N GLU A 13 -1.00 -15.26 6.82
CA GLU A 13 -1.28 -14.99 8.22
C GLU A 13 -0.66 -16.07 9.13
N SER A 14 -0.94 -17.35 8.83
CA SER A 14 -0.40 -18.48 9.60
C SER A 14 1.12 -18.55 9.53
N ALA A 15 1.72 -18.30 8.36
CA ALA A 15 3.17 -18.29 8.18
C ALA A 15 3.83 -17.18 9.01
N ILE A 16 3.23 -15.98 9.05
CA ILE A 16 3.76 -14.87 9.84
C ILE A 16 3.57 -15.11 11.33
N HIS A 17 2.42 -15.62 11.77
CA HIS A 17 2.26 -16.05 13.15
C HIS A 17 3.30 -17.09 13.55
N HIS A 18 3.58 -18.06 12.68
CA HIS A 18 4.62 -19.05 12.92
C HIS A 18 6.00 -18.40 12.99
N LEU A 19 6.34 -17.47 12.11
CA LEU A 19 7.62 -16.73 12.16
C LEU A 19 7.75 -15.92 13.46
N VAL A 20 6.70 -15.24 13.89
CA VAL A 20 6.71 -14.52 15.18
C VAL A 20 6.85 -15.49 16.35
N SER A 21 6.17 -16.64 16.33
CA SER A 21 6.22 -17.62 17.42
C SER A 21 7.49 -18.46 17.47
N THR A 22 8.14 -18.73 16.32
CA THR A 22 9.38 -19.53 16.23
C THR A 22 10.65 -18.72 16.41
N THR A 23 10.54 -17.42 16.72
CA THR A 23 11.70 -16.62 17.14
C THR A 23 12.10 -16.93 18.58
N VAL A 24 12.44 -18.19 18.77
CA VAL A 24 13.16 -18.75 19.91
C VAL A 24 14.65 -18.66 19.56
N THR A 25 15.33 -17.77 20.29
CA THR A 25 16.70 -17.89 20.86
C THR A 25 17.90 -17.08 20.40
N ASP A 26 18.14 -16.60 19.17
CA ASP A 26 19.48 -15.97 18.96
C ASP A 26 19.69 -14.94 17.83
N VAL A 27 18.64 -14.34 17.28
CA VAL A 27 18.81 -13.29 16.27
C VAL A 27 18.06 -12.03 16.69
N THR A 28 18.80 -10.93 16.72
CA THR A 28 18.43 -9.55 17.04
C THR A 28 17.33 -8.98 16.12
N LEU A 29 16.13 -9.57 16.15
CA LEU A 29 14.90 -9.05 15.53
C LEU A 29 14.33 -7.83 16.27
N SER A 30 15.04 -7.34 17.29
CA SER A 30 14.58 -6.42 18.32
C SER A 30 14.34 -4.98 17.87
N LYS A 31 14.07 -4.73 16.58
CA LYS A 31 13.89 -3.37 16.06
C LYS A 31 12.74 -3.18 15.08
N LEU A 32 11.93 -4.21 14.82
CA LEU A 32 10.66 -4.06 14.10
C LEU A 32 9.52 -3.87 15.10
N ASP A 33 8.82 -2.74 14.96
CA ASP A 33 7.68 -2.42 15.82
C ASP A 33 6.40 -3.01 15.26
N HIS A 34 6.20 -2.90 13.94
CA HIS A 34 4.99 -3.36 13.25
C HIS A 34 5.28 -4.15 11.97
N ILE A 35 4.41 -5.12 11.67
CA ILE A 35 4.36 -5.80 10.36
C ILE A 35 2.98 -5.57 9.75
N ILE A 36 2.92 -5.12 8.49
CA ILE A 36 1.69 -4.85 7.75
C ILE A 36 1.61 -5.75 6.51
N LEU A 37 0.46 -6.40 6.33
CA LEU A 37 0.14 -7.22 5.16
C LEU A 37 -1.08 -6.69 4.43
N PHE A 38 -0.93 -6.39 3.14
CA PHE A 38 -2.02 -5.85 2.33
C PHE A 38 -2.92 -6.94 1.72
N ASN A 39 -4.19 -6.62 1.50
CA ASN A 39 -5.10 -7.45 0.72
C ASN A 39 -4.96 -7.10 -0.76
N ASP A 40 -4.57 -8.08 -1.56
CA ASP A 40 -4.43 -7.91 -3.01
C ASP A 40 -5.76 -7.69 -3.74
N ARG A 41 -6.89 -8.12 -3.14
CA ARG A 41 -8.23 -7.99 -3.71
C ARG A 41 -8.88 -6.65 -3.41
N SER A 42 -8.63 -6.06 -2.24
CA SER A 42 -9.16 -4.76 -1.83
C SER A 42 -8.09 -3.89 -1.16
N PRO A 43 -7.00 -3.53 -1.87
CA PRO A 43 -5.87 -2.82 -1.27
C PRO A 43 -6.24 -1.45 -0.69
N SER A 44 -7.29 -0.82 -1.22
CA SER A 44 -7.79 0.47 -0.72
C SER A 44 -8.43 0.38 0.67
N GLU A 45 -9.09 -0.73 0.99
CA GLU A 45 -9.62 -0.95 2.34
C GLU A 45 -8.48 -1.09 3.36
N SER A 46 -7.43 -1.84 2.99
CA SER A 46 -6.21 -1.93 3.79
C SER A 46 -5.59 -0.55 4.03
N LEU A 47 -5.57 0.33 3.02
CA LEU A 47 -5.05 1.69 3.16
C LEU A 47 -5.91 2.56 4.09
N ILE A 48 -7.24 2.47 3.99
CA ILE A 48 -8.15 3.21 4.88
C ILE A 48 -7.95 2.76 6.33
N MET A 49 -7.97 1.45 6.59
CA MET A 49 -7.75 0.90 7.93
C MET A 49 -6.40 1.36 8.50
N LEU A 50 -5.36 1.39 7.66
CA LEU A 50 -4.05 1.89 8.06
C LEU A 50 -4.07 3.37 8.47
N SER A 51 -4.87 4.20 7.80
CA SER A 51 -5.00 5.62 8.12
C SER A 51 -5.80 5.91 9.40
N GLU A 52 -6.63 4.96 9.81
CA GLU A 52 -7.41 4.99 11.04
C GLU A 52 -6.63 4.43 12.24
N TYR A 53 -5.55 3.69 11.98
CA TYR A 53 -4.72 3.11 13.02
C TYR A 53 -3.94 4.18 13.78
N SER A 54 -4.31 4.40 15.05
CA SER A 54 -3.78 5.47 15.90
C SER A 54 -2.60 5.07 16.77
N GLU A 55 -2.19 3.80 16.78
CA GLU A 55 -1.18 3.31 17.72
C GLU A 55 0.27 3.47 17.24
N PHE A 56 0.49 3.97 16.01
CA PHE A 56 1.83 4.29 15.54
C PHE A 56 2.48 5.37 16.40
N LYS A 57 3.76 5.18 16.72
CA LYS A 57 4.58 6.14 17.45
C LYS A 57 5.71 6.68 16.58
N LEU A 58 6.20 7.85 16.97
CA LEU A 58 7.29 8.52 16.27
C LEU A 58 8.58 7.68 16.34
N GLY A 59 9.20 7.47 15.18
CA GLY A 59 10.44 6.72 15.03
C GLY A 59 10.27 5.20 14.98
N GLU A 60 9.03 4.69 15.02
CA GLU A 60 8.78 3.26 14.85
C GLU A 60 9.13 2.81 13.43
N ILE A 61 9.56 1.55 13.34
CA ILE A 61 9.91 0.93 12.07
C ILE A 61 8.89 -0.14 11.71
N ILE A 62 8.33 0.03 10.53
CA ILE A 62 7.19 -0.73 10.02
C ILE A 62 7.67 -1.54 8.82
N LEU A 63 7.53 -2.85 8.90
CA LEU A 63 7.72 -3.74 7.77
C LEU A 63 6.39 -3.87 7.00
N ILE A 64 6.38 -3.48 5.74
CA ILE A 64 5.24 -3.70 4.84
C ILE A 64 5.59 -4.82 3.88
N VAL A 65 4.70 -5.78 3.74
CA VAL A 65 4.83 -6.83 2.73
C VAL A 65 3.69 -6.67 1.71
N THR A 66 4.04 -6.27 0.48
CA THR A 66 3.06 -5.97 -0.57
C THR A 66 3.66 -6.03 -1.98
N ASP A 67 2.88 -6.57 -2.91
CA ASP A 67 3.15 -6.51 -4.37
C ASP A 67 2.14 -5.62 -5.10
N VAL A 68 1.15 -5.09 -4.38
CA VAL A 68 -0.05 -4.47 -4.96
C VAL A 68 -0.13 -2.96 -4.79
N VAL A 69 0.48 -2.42 -3.75
CA VAL A 69 0.48 -0.99 -3.46
C VAL A 69 1.91 -0.49 -3.36
N SER A 70 2.21 0.64 -4.02
CA SER A 70 3.56 1.19 -3.92
C SER A 70 3.83 1.71 -2.51
N PRO A 71 5.06 1.57 -1.99
CA PRO A 71 5.45 2.06 -0.68
C PRO A 71 5.14 3.55 -0.45
N GLU A 72 5.30 4.37 -1.48
CA GLU A 72 5.07 5.81 -1.45
C GLU A 72 3.58 6.14 -1.28
N ILE A 73 2.69 5.26 -1.75
CA ILE A 73 1.26 5.36 -1.46
C ILE A 73 1.02 5.01 -0.01
N VAL A 74 1.58 3.90 0.50
CA VAL A 74 1.39 3.50 1.91
C VAL A 74 1.84 4.61 2.87
N ALA A 75 2.99 5.24 2.60
CA ALA A 75 3.53 6.34 3.40
C ALA A 75 2.57 7.55 3.53
N ARG A 76 1.68 7.76 2.55
CA ARG A 76 0.68 8.85 2.58
C ARG A 76 -0.46 8.58 3.56
N PHE A 77 -0.75 7.31 3.84
CA PHE A 77 -1.83 6.93 4.75
C PHE A 77 -1.36 6.86 6.21
N ILE A 78 -0.05 6.84 6.46
CA ILE A 78 0.53 6.88 7.82
C ILE A 78 0.86 8.32 8.20
N ARG A 79 0.14 8.86 9.19
CA ARG A 79 0.28 10.27 9.63
C ARG A 79 1.53 10.50 10.47
N GLN A 80 2.00 9.47 11.17
CA GLN A 80 3.11 9.54 12.10
C GLN A 80 4.44 9.41 11.36
N LYS A 81 5.48 10.04 11.91
CA LYS A 81 6.83 9.94 11.37
C LYS A 81 7.42 8.58 11.73
N CYS A 82 7.29 7.63 10.80
CA CYS A 82 7.75 6.25 10.92
C CYS A 82 8.66 5.91 9.74
N GLU A 83 9.49 4.89 9.90
CA GLU A 83 10.31 4.33 8.83
C GLU A 83 9.63 3.11 8.21
N LEU A 84 9.46 3.09 6.90
CA LEU A 84 8.91 1.95 6.16
C LEU A 84 10.03 1.14 5.54
N ILE A 85 9.99 -0.16 5.79
CA ILE A 85 10.72 -1.17 5.02
C ILE A 85 9.70 -1.91 4.19
N VAL A 86 9.94 -2.02 2.88
CA VAL A 86 9.02 -2.76 2.01
C VAL A 86 9.68 -4.01 1.46
N LEU A 87 8.95 -5.12 1.57
CA LEU A 87 9.29 -6.39 0.98
C LEU A 87 8.21 -6.82 -0.01
N SER A 88 8.67 -7.40 -1.11
CA SER A 88 7.79 -8.10 -2.04
C SER A 88 7.49 -9.51 -1.52
N MET A 89 6.28 -10.01 -1.78
CA MET A 89 5.96 -11.42 -1.52
C MET A 89 6.79 -12.36 -2.42
N GLN A 90 7.32 -11.85 -3.53
CA GLN A 90 8.17 -12.58 -4.47
C GLN A 90 9.68 -12.49 -4.13
N SER A 91 10.05 -11.70 -3.12
CA SER A 91 11.44 -11.58 -2.68
C SER A 91 11.99 -12.91 -2.14
N SER A 92 13.29 -13.12 -2.32
CA SER A 92 13.94 -14.34 -1.82
C SER A 92 13.99 -14.37 -0.30
N LEU A 93 14.06 -15.58 0.30
CA LEU A 93 14.21 -15.74 1.74
C LEU A 93 15.42 -14.96 2.30
N LYS A 94 16.51 -14.86 1.53
CA LYS A 94 17.70 -14.08 1.93
C LYS A 94 17.40 -12.58 2.05
N GLU A 95 16.59 -12.03 1.13
CA GLU A 95 16.17 -10.62 1.20
C GLU A 95 15.25 -10.37 2.39
N TRP A 96 14.31 -11.29 2.64
CA TRP A 96 13.46 -11.27 3.81
C TRP A 96 14.29 -11.28 5.11
N LEU A 97 15.22 -12.22 5.24
CA LEU A 97 16.10 -12.30 6.40
C LEU A 97 16.98 -11.05 6.54
N ALA A 98 17.53 -10.52 5.45
CA ALA A 98 18.36 -9.31 5.49
C ALA A 98 17.57 -8.06 5.96
N ALA A 99 16.31 -7.94 5.55
CA ALA A 99 15.42 -6.87 6.00
C ALA A 99 15.04 -7.04 7.48
N LEU A 100 14.74 -8.26 7.91
CA LEU A 100 14.40 -8.59 9.31
C LEU A 100 15.59 -8.40 10.28
N ILE A 101 16.81 -8.66 9.83
CA ILE A 101 18.05 -8.53 10.63
C ILE A 101 18.57 -7.07 10.65
N PHE A 102 17.90 -6.13 9.96
CA PHE A 102 18.25 -4.71 9.95
C PHE A 102 19.70 -4.41 9.57
N SER A 103 20.19 -5.04 8.49
CA SER A 103 21.49 -4.68 7.93
C SER A 103 21.55 -3.15 7.67
N PRO A 104 22.67 -2.46 8.01
CA PRO A 104 22.85 -1.03 7.74
C PRO A 104 22.59 -0.65 6.28
N GLU A 105 22.79 -1.58 5.35
CA GLU A 105 22.54 -1.40 3.92
C GLU A 105 21.05 -1.24 3.58
N TYR A 106 20.16 -1.89 4.35
CA TYR A 106 18.71 -1.79 4.19
C TYR A 106 18.14 -0.50 4.79
N ARG A 107 18.81 0.11 5.78
CA ARG A 107 18.41 1.44 6.30
C ARG A 107 18.45 2.55 5.26
N ARG A 108 19.26 2.42 4.21
CA ARG A 108 19.33 3.43 3.13
C ARG A 108 18.14 3.39 2.16
N LYS A 109 17.33 2.32 2.21
CA LYS A 109 16.15 2.13 1.34
C LYS A 109 14.82 2.37 2.07
N THR A 110 14.85 2.91 3.28
CA THR A 110 13.62 3.17 4.04
C THR A 110 12.87 4.37 3.49
N ILE A 111 11.54 4.31 3.56
CA ILE A 111 10.66 5.40 3.15
C ILE A 111 10.11 6.07 4.40
N GLN A 112 10.18 7.40 4.43
CA GLN A 112 9.75 8.19 5.59
C GLN A 112 8.26 8.50 5.49
N CYS A 113 7.50 8.20 6.55
CA CYS A 113 6.09 8.56 6.70
C CYS A 113 5.91 9.92 7.38
N GLY A 114 4.66 10.41 7.43
CA GLY A 114 4.30 11.58 8.23
C GLY A 114 4.95 12.89 7.77
N VAL A 115 5.46 12.93 6.54
CA VAL A 115 5.85 14.17 5.85
C VAL A 115 4.65 14.72 5.10
N THR A 116 4.54 16.04 4.98
CA THR A 116 3.48 16.65 4.16
C THR A 116 3.78 16.37 2.70
N HIS A 117 2.96 15.54 2.06
CA HIS A 117 3.12 15.22 0.66
C HIS A 117 2.32 16.21 -0.19
N ASN A 118 2.91 16.67 -1.30
CA ASN A 118 2.12 17.30 -2.36
C ASN A 118 1.06 16.31 -2.89
N PRO A 119 -0.09 16.81 -3.34
CA PRO A 119 -1.12 15.97 -3.97
C PRO A 119 -0.50 15.18 -5.13
N LEU A 120 -0.63 13.86 -5.08
CA LEU A 120 -0.12 12.94 -6.10
C LEU A 120 -0.97 13.04 -7.37
N LEU A 121 -2.28 13.04 -7.18
CA LEU A 121 -3.27 13.11 -8.23
C LEU A 121 -3.86 14.51 -8.33
N THR A 122 -4.02 14.97 -9.57
CA THR A 122 -4.77 16.19 -9.90
C THR A 122 -6.26 15.97 -9.67
N ASN A 123 -7.03 17.05 -9.52
CA ASN A 123 -8.49 16.97 -9.36
C ASN A 123 -9.16 16.20 -10.51
N THR A 124 -8.65 16.34 -11.74
CA THR A 124 -9.17 15.62 -12.90
C THR A 124 -8.86 14.12 -12.84
N GLU A 125 -7.67 13.74 -12.38
CA GLU A 125 -7.30 12.34 -12.15
C GLU A 125 -8.12 11.72 -11.00
N LYS A 126 -8.43 12.48 -9.95
CA LYS A 126 -9.32 12.04 -8.87
C LYS A 126 -10.75 11.82 -9.36
N ARG A 127 -11.29 12.75 -10.15
CA ARG A 127 -12.60 12.60 -10.82
C ARG A 127 -12.61 11.37 -11.72
N PHE A 128 -11.53 11.15 -12.46
CA PHE A 128 -11.37 9.96 -13.29
C PHE A 128 -11.44 8.66 -12.47
N LEU A 129 -10.70 8.56 -11.36
CA LEU A 129 -10.74 7.39 -10.48
C LEU A 129 -12.12 7.18 -9.84
N ASN A 130 -12.76 8.26 -9.38
CA ASN A 130 -14.11 8.20 -8.82
C ASN A 130 -15.14 7.78 -9.89
N GLY A 131 -15.01 8.27 -11.13
CA GLY A 131 -15.82 7.79 -12.25
C GLY A 131 -15.58 6.32 -12.56
N LEU A 132 -14.33 5.85 -12.43
CA LEU A 132 -13.94 4.46 -12.67
C LEU A 132 -14.48 3.50 -11.60
N SER A 133 -14.55 3.89 -10.32
CA SER A 133 -15.15 3.05 -9.26
C SER A 133 -16.66 2.85 -9.48
N MET A 134 -17.36 3.90 -9.94
CA MET A 134 -18.80 3.85 -10.21
C MET A 134 -19.13 3.15 -11.54
N ALA A 135 -18.18 3.13 -12.47
CA ALA A 135 -18.34 2.58 -13.80
C ALA A 135 -17.73 1.18 -13.89
N GLY A 136 -18.56 0.15 -13.83
CA GLY A 136 -18.13 -1.23 -14.09
C GLY A 136 -17.56 -1.50 -15.49
N THR A 137 -17.44 -0.50 -16.39
CA THR A 137 -16.80 -0.64 -17.71
C THR A 137 -16.52 0.71 -18.41
N LYS A 138 -15.52 0.71 -19.31
CA LYS A 138 -14.97 1.86 -20.07
C LYS A 138 -16.01 2.80 -20.72
N GLN A 139 -17.17 2.28 -21.13
CA GLN A 139 -18.21 3.05 -21.83
C GLN A 139 -19.00 3.98 -20.91
N ILE A 140 -19.06 3.67 -19.60
CA ILE A 140 -19.75 4.50 -18.62
C ILE A 140 -18.83 5.66 -18.20
N VAL A 141 -17.53 5.43 -18.06
CA VAL A 141 -16.53 6.47 -17.73
C VAL A 141 -16.54 7.61 -18.75
N THR A 142 -16.61 7.29 -20.05
CA THR A 142 -16.68 8.31 -21.12
C THR A 142 -17.97 9.13 -21.07
N LYS A 143 -19.09 8.53 -20.64
CA LYS A 143 -20.38 9.23 -20.50
C LYS A 143 -20.46 10.05 -19.22
N VAL A 144 -19.91 9.56 -18.12
CA VAL A 144 -19.94 10.22 -16.80
C VAL A 144 -18.96 11.40 -16.73
N LEU A 145 -17.85 11.32 -17.44
CA LEU A 145 -16.80 12.35 -17.40
C LEU A 145 -16.74 13.23 -18.66
N GLU A 146 -17.63 13.01 -19.63
CA GLU A 146 -17.63 13.70 -20.94
C GLU A 146 -16.26 13.63 -21.65
N MET A 147 -15.48 12.58 -21.40
CA MET A 147 -14.14 12.40 -21.94
C MET A 147 -14.15 11.52 -23.20
N THR A 148 -13.26 11.82 -24.13
CA THR A 148 -13.00 10.94 -25.28
C THR A 148 -12.29 9.64 -24.83
N ALA A 149 -12.44 8.57 -25.61
CA ALA A 149 -11.76 7.30 -25.34
C ALA A 149 -10.21 7.44 -25.28
N LYS A 150 -9.66 8.40 -26.05
CA LYS A 150 -8.22 8.72 -26.06
C LYS A 150 -7.79 9.34 -24.75
N GLU A 151 -8.57 10.29 -24.22
CA GLU A 151 -8.30 10.94 -22.93
C GLU A 151 -8.43 9.95 -21.77
N VAL A 152 -9.48 9.12 -21.76
CA VAL A 152 -9.65 8.04 -20.76
C VAL A 152 -8.42 7.13 -20.72
N SER A 153 -7.88 6.76 -21.90
CA SER A 153 -6.69 5.92 -22.00
C SER A 153 -5.42 6.63 -21.55
N ALA A 154 -5.32 7.95 -21.75
CA ALA A 154 -4.21 8.77 -21.25
C ALA A 154 -4.25 8.91 -19.73
N TYR A 155 -5.41 9.27 -19.16
CA TYR A 155 -5.60 9.38 -17.71
C TYR A 155 -5.37 8.06 -17.00
N LYS A 156 -5.90 6.94 -17.53
CA LYS A 156 -5.64 5.60 -16.98
C LYS A 156 -4.14 5.33 -16.86
N ARG A 157 -3.37 5.56 -17.93
CA ARG A 157 -1.91 5.34 -17.92
C ARG A 157 -1.18 6.26 -16.94
N ASN A 158 -1.58 7.53 -16.87
CA ASN A 158 -0.98 8.50 -15.94
C ASN A 158 -1.23 8.10 -14.49
N VAL A 159 -2.48 7.79 -14.15
CA VAL A 159 -2.86 7.36 -12.80
C VAL A 159 -2.17 6.06 -12.41
N MET A 160 -2.17 5.05 -13.28
CA MET A 160 -1.46 3.80 -13.03
C MET A 160 0.03 4.04 -12.74
N ARG A 161 0.69 4.89 -13.52
CA ARG A 161 2.10 5.25 -13.31
C ARG A 161 2.33 5.91 -11.96
N LYS A 162 1.47 6.87 -11.57
CA LYS A 162 1.58 7.61 -10.30
C LYS A 162 1.31 6.73 -9.09
N LEU A 163 0.38 5.79 -9.19
CA LEU A 163 0.07 4.82 -8.13
C LEU A 163 1.04 3.63 -8.09
N GLY A 164 1.98 3.54 -9.03
CA GLY A 164 2.87 2.38 -9.16
C GLY A 164 2.18 1.09 -9.61
N ILE A 165 0.95 1.18 -10.16
CA ILE A 165 0.14 0.04 -10.57
C ILE A 165 0.56 -0.43 -11.96
N LYS A 166 0.93 -1.70 -12.08
CA LYS A 166 1.42 -2.29 -13.35
C LYS A 166 0.28 -2.82 -14.22
N HIS A 167 -0.76 -3.37 -13.60
CA HIS A 167 -1.83 -4.06 -14.32
C HIS A 167 -3.18 -3.39 -14.17
N SER A 168 -3.99 -3.44 -15.23
CA SER A 168 -5.33 -2.85 -15.22
C SER A 168 -6.24 -3.48 -14.17
N GLN A 169 -6.08 -4.78 -13.92
CA GLN A 169 -6.87 -5.48 -12.90
C GLN A 169 -6.55 -4.98 -11.49
N GLN A 170 -5.29 -4.68 -11.20
CA GLN A 170 -4.89 -4.09 -9.92
C GLN A 170 -5.52 -2.70 -9.74
N LEU A 171 -5.61 -1.90 -10.81
CA LEU A 171 -6.30 -0.61 -10.77
C LEU A 171 -7.80 -0.80 -10.47
N LEU A 172 -8.43 -1.82 -11.06
CA LEU A 172 -9.85 -2.14 -10.78
C LEU A 172 -10.04 -2.57 -9.32
N ASN A 173 -9.19 -3.46 -8.81
CA ASN A 173 -9.22 -3.86 -7.40
C ASN A 173 -9.00 -2.66 -6.46
N TYR A 174 -8.13 -1.72 -6.85
CA TYR A 174 -7.88 -0.50 -6.09
C TYR A 174 -9.10 0.41 -6.01
N VAL A 175 -9.85 0.58 -7.10
CA VAL A 175 -11.05 1.43 -7.09
C VAL A 175 -12.32 0.71 -6.61
N ASN A 176 -12.25 -0.61 -6.45
CA ASN A 176 -13.36 -1.44 -5.98
C ASN A 176 -13.51 -1.36 -4.46
N THR A 177 -13.97 -0.21 -3.98
CA THR A 177 -14.28 0.04 -2.56
C THR A 177 -15.40 1.07 -2.45
N ASP A 178 -16.25 0.92 -1.44
CA ASP A 178 -17.33 1.87 -1.16
C ASP A 178 -16.80 3.23 -0.65
N ASN A 179 -15.56 3.26 -0.17
CA ASN A 179 -14.94 4.43 0.47
C ASN A 179 -13.87 5.09 -0.40
N ILE A 180 -14.01 5.02 -1.72
CA ILE A 180 -13.03 5.58 -2.66
C ILE A 180 -12.80 7.08 -2.44
N SER A 181 -13.82 7.82 -2.02
CA SER A 181 -13.73 9.25 -1.69
C SER A 181 -12.69 9.52 -0.60
N THR A 182 -12.65 8.69 0.45
CA THR A 182 -11.66 8.75 1.53
C THR A 182 -10.27 8.43 1.01
N VAL A 183 -10.11 7.41 0.16
CA VAL A 183 -8.81 7.09 -0.46
C VAL A 183 -8.27 8.29 -1.23
N LEU A 184 -9.13 8.96 -1.99
CA LEU A 184 -8.77 10.13 -2.82
C LEU A 184 -8.36 11.36 -2.02
N THR A 185 -8.60 11.44 -0.70
CA THR A 185 -8.09 12.56 0.11
C THR A 185 -6.60 12.44 0.43
N PHE A 186 -6.06 11.22 0.40
CA PHE A 186 -4.63 10.94 0.66
C PHE A 186 -3.77 10.93 -0.61
N LEU A 187 -4.41 10.72 -1.76
CA LEU A 187 -3.79 10.77 -3.09
C LEU A 187 -3.82 12.20 -3.65
#